data_AF-X1V0F1-F1
#
_entry.id   AF-X1V0F1-F1
#
_cell.length_a   1.000
_cell.length_b   1.000
_cell.length_c   1.000
_cell.angle_alpha   90.00
_cell.angle_beta   90.00
_cell.angle_gamma   90.00
#
_symmetry.space_group_name_H-M   'P 1'
#
loop_
_entity.id
_entity.type
_entity.pdbx_description
1 polymer ?
#
loop_
_entity_poly.entity_id
_entity_poly.type
_entity_poly.pdbx_seq_one_letter_code
_entity_poly.pdbx_strand_id
1 'polypeptide(L)'
;MITIGRYIQQRGNFKAFIPDTFPPKGLSYDNAQTIRLLSEANLLVGKLDGIAKLLPDINFFIFMYIKKESAYSSQIEGTKARLTDALLAEVEKTA
;
A
#
# COMPACT_ATOMS: atom_id res chain seq x y z
N MET A 1 8.33 13.12 -25.01
CA MET A 1 7.27 12.24 -24.48
C MET A 1 7.95 11.21 -23.60
N ILE A 2 7.52 11.02 -22.36
CA ILE A 2 8.16 10.06 -21.44
C ILE A 2 7.70 8.66 -21.84
N THR A 3 8.64 7.78 -22.15
CA THR A 3 8.36 6.38 -22.45
C THR A 3 8.38 5.58 -21.15
N ILE A 4 7.25 4.95 -20.82
CA ILE A 4 7.07 4.15 -19.59
C ILE A 4 7.18 2.63 -19.87
N GLY A 5 7.38 2.26 -21.12
CA GLY A 5 7.43 0.89 -21.60
C GLY A 5 6.94 0.78 -23.04
N ARG A 6 6.91 -0.46 -23.53
CA ARG A 6 6.58 -0.77 -24.93
C ARG A 6 5.78 -2.05 -25.04
N TYR A 7 4.89 -2.10 -26.02
CA TYR A 7 4.24 -3.35 -26.41
C TYR A 7 5.19 -4.19 -27.26
N ILE A 8 5.47 -5.42 -26.81
CA ILE A 8 6.29 -6.39 -27.53
C ILE A 8 5.39 -7.51 -28.04
N GLN A 9 5.53 -7.85 -29.32
CA GLN A 9 4.83 -8.97 -29.94
C GLN A 9 5.26 -10.28 -29.28
N GLN A 10 4.28 -11.06 -28.84
CA GLN A 10 4.50 -12.36 -28.22
C GLN A 10 4.13 -13.49 -29.21
N ARG A 11 4.55 -14.71 -28.87
CA ARG A 11 4.20 -15.93 -29.62
C ARG A 11 2.69 -16.11 -29.57
N GLY A 12 2.00 -16.27 -30.71
CA GLY A 12 0.55 -16.50 -30.72
C GLY A 12 -0.32 -15.24 -30.89
N ASN A 13 0.18 -14.23 -31.61
CA ASN A 13 -0.57 -13.02 -32.04
C ASN A 13 -1.10 -12.10 -30.92
N PHE A 14 -0.60 -12.22 -29.68
CA PHE A 14 -0.86 -11.24 -28.62
C PHE A 14 0.31 -10.28 -28.42
N LYS A 15 0.01 -9.10 -27.85
CA LYS A 15 1.02 -8.10 -27.46
C LYS A 15 1.05 -7.98 -25.94
N ALA A 16 2.24 -8.01 -25.37
CA ALA A 16 2.43 -7.75 -23.94
C ALA A 16 3.05 -6.36 -23.75
N PHE A 17 2.56 -5.59 -22.79
CA PHE A 17 3.21 -4.36 -22.36
C PHE A 17 4.39 -4.72 -21.46
N ILE A 18 5.59 -4.33 -21.87
CA ILE A 18 6.81 -4.51 -21.08
C ILE A 18 7.22 -3.12 -20.56
N PRO A 19 7.14 -2.89 -19.24
CA PRO A 19 7.61 -1.65 -18.63
C PRO A 19 9.10 -1.43 -18.92
N ASP A 20 9.49 -0.19 -19.16
CA ASP A 20 10.91 0.18 -19.17
C ASP A 20 11.45 0.23 -17.73
N THR A 21 12.77 0.24 -17.58
CA THR A 21 13.42 0.34 -16.26
C THR A 21 12.96 1.58 -15.51
N PHE A 22 12.54 1.39 -14.26
CA PHE A 22 12.19 2.49 -13.36
C PHE A 22 13.47 3.13 -12.76
N PRO A 23 13.53 4.47 -12.62
CA PRO A 23 12.53 5.45 -13.04
C PRO A 23 12.58 5.78 -14.54
N PRO A 24 11.44 6.11 -15.18
CA PRO A 24 11.42 6.55 -16.57
C PRO A 24 12.34 7.75 -16.80
N LYS A 25 13.17 7.69 -17.85
CA LYS A 25 14.08 8.80 -18.19
C LYS A 25 13.27 10.05 -18.55
N GLY A 26 13.67 11.18 -17.98
CA GLY A 26 13.04 12.48 -18.23
C GLY A 26 11.72 12.73 -17.48
N LEU A 27 11.31 11.83 -16.58
CA LEU A 27 10.24 12.11 -15.63
C LEU A 27 10.79 13.01 -14.52
N SER A 28 10.20 14.20 -14.37
CA SER A 28 10.53 15.12 -13.28
C SER A 28 9.52 15.00 -12.14
N TYR A 29 10.04 15.01 -10.91
CA TYR A 29 9.25 14.92 -9.67
C TYR A 29 9.27 16.23 -8.87
N ASP A 30 9.85 17.29 -9.44
CA ASP A 30 10.10 18.59 -8.81
C ASP A 30 8.90 19.55 -8.88
N ASN A 31 7.72 19.07 -9.27
CA ASN A 31 6.56 19.94 -9.32
C ASN A 31 6.15 20.38 -7.90
N ALA A 32 5.83 21.66 -7.75
CA ALA A 32 5.55 22.27 -6.44
C ALA A 32 4.39 21.61 -5.68
N GLN A 33 3.38 21.10 -6.40
CA GLN A 33 2.24 20.42 -5.79
C GLN A 33 2.64 19.07 -5.18
N THR A 34 3.45 18.28 -5.88
CA THR A 34 3.99 17.00 -5.40
C THR A 34 4.89 17.22 -4.19
N ILE A 35 5.78 18.23 -4.23
CA ILE A 35 6.62 18.57 -3.08
C ILE A 35 5.77 18.95 -1.86
N ARG A 36 4.71 19.74 -2.07
CA ARG A 36 3.77 20.12 -1.00
C ARG A 36 3.06 18.91 -0.41
N LEU A 37 2.50 18.04 -1.25
CA LEU A 37 1.82 16.81 -0.83
C LEU A 37 2.77 15.86 -0.10
N LEU A 38 4.02 15.73 -0.57
CA LEU A 38 5.05 14.93 0.10
C LEU A 38 5.38 15.49 1.48
N SER A 39 5.51 16.81 1.61
CA SER A 39 5.76 17.49 2.89
C SER A 39 4.62 17.25 3.88
N GLU A 40 3.37 17.33 3.40
CA GLU A 40 2.18 17.05 4.22
C GLU A 40 2.13 15.58 4.65
N ALA A 41 2.38 14.64 3.72
CA ALA A 41 2.43 13.22 4.04
C ALA A 41 3.52 12.92 5.09
N ASN A 42 4.71 13.48 4.94
CA ASN A 42 5.81 13.33 5.91
C ASN A 42 5.42 13.86 7.29
N LEU A 43 4.74 15.01 7.36
CA LEU A 43 4.25 15.56 8.63
C LEU A 43 3.24 14.63 9.30
N LEU A 44 2.29 14.09 8.55
CA LEU A 44 1.26 13.17 9.08
C LEU A 44 1.88 11.86 9.56
N VAL A 45 2.85 11.30 8.83
CA VAL A 45 3.60 10.12 9.25
C VAL A 45 4.42 10.42 10.52
N GLY A 46 5.06 11.58 10.60
CA GLY A 46 5.78 12.01 11.82
C GLY A 46 4.86 12.17 13.03
N LYS A 47 3.65 12.70 12.83
CA LYS A 47 2.63 12.77 13.90
C LYS A 47 2.20 11.38 14.36
N LEU A 48 2.02 10.43 13.43
CA LEU A 48 1.71 9.05 13.76
C LEU A 48 2.83 8.40 14.58
N ASP A 49 4.10 8.55 14.17
CA ASP A 49 5.26 8.06 14.93
C ASP A 49 5.31 8.68 16.34
N GLY A 50 5.06 9.99 16.43
CA GLY A 50 5.01 10.70 17.70
C GLY A 50 3.94 10.15 18.65
N ILE A 51 2.71 9.97 18.16
CA ILE A 51 1.59 9.45 18.96
C ILE A 51 1.79 7.96 19.29
N ALA A 52 2.37 7.18 18.38
CA ALA A 52 2.62 5.75 18.60
C ALA A 52 3.52 5.48 19.81
N LYS A 53 4.41 6.43 20.18
CA LYS A 53 5.25 6.35 21.39
C LYS A 53 4.46 6.42 22.70
N LEU A 54 3.22 6.89 22.67
CA LEU A 54 2.32 6.95 23.82
C LEU A 54 1.46 5.70 23.97
N LEU A 55 1.55 4.74 23.03
CA LEU A 55 0.78 3.52 23.10
C LEU A 55 1.25 2.65 24.27
N PRO A 56 0.32 2.09 25.07
CA PRO A 56 0.66 1.22 26.18
C PRO A 56 1.25 -0.12 25.72
N ASP A 57 0.80 -0.63 24.57
CA ASP A 57 1.32 -1.84 23.94
C ASP A 57 1.36 -1.67 22.41
N ILE A 58 2.55 -1.43 21.88
CA ILE A 58 2.77 -1.26 20.44
C ILE A 58 2.62 -2.58 19.67
N ASN A 59 2.93 -3.72 20.29
CA ASN A 59 2.84 -5.02 19.63
C ASN A 59 1.38 -5.39 19.40
N PHE A 60 0.52 -5.19 20.42
CA PHE A 60 -0.91 -5.40 20.29
C PHE A 60 -1.54 -4.45 19.26
N PHE A 61 -1.12 -3.18 19.25
CA PHE A 61 -1.57 -2.21 18.24
C PHE A 61 -1.22 -2.68 16.83
N ILE A 62 0.03 -3.07 16.58
CA ILE A 62 0.48 -3.58 15.27
C ILE A 62 -0.32 -4.82 14.88
N PHE A 63 -0.47 -5.78 15.78
CA PHE A 63 -1.24 -7.00 15.55
C PHE A 63 -2.68 -6.68 15.09
N MET A 64 -3.37 -5.80 15.82
CA MET A 64 -4.73 -5.38 15.49
C MET A 64 -4.79 -4.62 14.16
N TYR A 65 -3.79 -3.78 13.87
CA TYR A 65 -3.75 -3.00 12.63
C TYR A 65 -3.51 -3.88 11.40
N ILE A 66 -2.68 -4.92 11.50
CA ILE A 66 -2.48 -5.90 10.42
C ILE A 66 -3.80 -6.58 10.06
N LYS A 67 -4.58 -7.00 11.07
CA LYS A 67 -5.90 -7.64 10.85
C LYS A 67 -6.88 -6.67 10.19
N LYS A 68 -6.88 -5.42 10.64
CA LYS A 68 -7.71 -4.34 10.07
C LYS A 68 -7.39 -4.10 8.59
N GLU A 69 -6.11 -3.87 8.25
CA GLU A 69 -5.70 -3.61 6.87
C GLU A 69 -5.91 -4.81 5.96
N SER A 70 -5.69 -6.03 6.46
CA SER A 70 -5.95 -7.27 5.70
C SER A 70 -7.43 -7.42 5.35
N ALA A 71 -8.33 -7.08 6.28
CA ALA A 71 -9.76 -7.11 6.03
C ALA A 71 -10.17 -6.04 5.00
N TYR A 72 -9.67 -4.81 5.11
CA TYR A 72 -9.95 -3.75 4.12
C TYR A 72 -9.39 -4.07 2.74
N SER A 73 -8.17 -4.59 2.65
CA SER A 73 -7.56 -5.01 1.37
C SER A 73 -8.41 -6.09 0.70
N SER A 74 -8.83 -7.10 1.47
CA SER A 74 -9.70 -8.17 0.98
C SER A 74 -11.06 -7.63 0.50
N GLN A 75 -11.62 -6.59 1.14
CA GLN A 75 -12.86 -5.95 0.69
C GLN A 75 -12.71 -5.21 -0.64
N ILE A 76 -11.56 -4.57 -0.89
CA ILE A 76 -11.26 -3.91 -2.17
C ILE A 76 -11.26 -4.93 -3.32
N GLU A 77 -10.81 -6.15 -3.05
CA GLU A 77 -10.83 -7.27 -3.99
C GLU A 77 -12.22 -7.92 -4.16
N GLY A 78 -13.25 -7.41 -3.47
CA GLY A 78 -14.64 -7.85 -3.58
C GLY A 78 -15.04 -8.98 -2.64
N THR A 79 -14.20 -9.33 -1.66
CA THR A 79 -14.53 -10.35 -0.66
C THR A 79 -15.35 -9.75 0.49
N LYS A 80 -16.23 -10.56 1.10
CA LYS A 80 -16.99 -10.16 2.31
C LYS A 80 -16.17 -10.34 3.59
N ALA A 81 -14.95 -9.83 3.63
CA ALA A 81 -14.10 -9.91 4.82
C ALA A 81 -14.52 -8.85 5.86
N ARG A 82 -14.58 -9.21 7.15
CA ARG A 82 -14.74 -8.25 8.26
C ARG A 82 -13.61 -8.41 9.27
N LEU A 83 -13.26 -7.33 9.95
CA LEU A 83 -12.26 -7.37 11.03
C LEU A 83 -12.69 -8.33 12.15
N THR A 84 -13.99 -8.34 12.49
CA THR A 84 -14.54 -9.27 13.49
C THR A 84 -14.28 -10.72 13.13
N ASP A 85 -14.45 -11.09 11.86
CA ASP A 85 -14.29 -12.46 11.39
C ASP A 85 -12.82 -12.87 11.46
N ALA A 86 -11.91 -11.93 11.11
CA ALA A 86 -10.47 -12.14 11.22
C ALA A 86 -9.97 -12.26 12.67
N LEU A 87 -10.64 -11.59 13.62
CA LEU A 87 -10.33 -11.68 15.05
C LEU A 87 -10.87 -12.97 15.66
N LEU A 88 -12.12 -13.36 15.35
CA LEU A 88 -12.72 -14.61 15.82
C LEU A 88 -11.90 -15.83 15.41
N ALA A 89 -11.47 -15.87 14.15
CA ALA A 89 -10.62 -16.96 13.63
C ALA A 89 -9.25 -17.06 14.32
N GLU A 90 -8.72 -15.97 14.91
CA GLU A 90 -7.47 -16.03 15.66
C GLU A 90 -7.68 -16.63 17.06
N VAL A 91 -8.78 -16.25 17.73
CA VAL A 91 -9.15 -16.77 19.05
C VAL A 91 -9.38 -18.28 18.98
N GLU A 92 -10.07 -18.75 17.95
CA GLU A 92 -10.30 -20.20 17.73
C GLU A 92 -9.01 -21.01 17.49
N LYS A 93 -7.93 -20.37 17.01
CA LYS A 93 -6.63 -21.04 16.78
C LYS A 93 -5.74 -21.08 18.02
N THR A 94 -5.99 -20.20 18.99
CA THR A 94 -5.20 -20.08 20.21
C THR A 94 -5.88 -20.72 21.43
N ALA A 95 -7.15 -21.13 21.28
CA ALA A 95 -7.89 -21.99 22.22
C ALA A 95 -7.58 -23.48 21.98
#